data_AF-A9USZ2-F1
#
_entry.id   AF-A9USZ2-F1
#
_cell.length_a   1.000
_cell.length_b   1.000
_cell.length_c   1.000
_cell.angle_alpha   90.00
_cell.angle_beta   90.00
_cell.angle_gamma   90.00
#
_symmetry.space_group_name_H-M   'P 1'
#
loop_
_entity.id
_entity.type
_entity.pdbx_description
1 polymer ?
#
loop_
_entity_poly.entity_id
_entity_poly.type
_entity_poly.pdbx_seq_one_letter_code
_entity_poly.pdbx_strand_id
1 'polypeptide(L)'
;MRRPDPHGEDGEASIDTPATNLVGTLLTFISFMIQDTAPEEQHHYAQLALQIVTISCERDNCNRFYHDPNVKVPVFMFQSGMRHRTAQVVQLDDGAMAKMIFDVAIELLMSHMKKSLNVEQFGLTLQIIHRLLCFEKHSRVRLNFKWQQLWNALAALLRFIVAHASTLEEQFDVYDLARQVVVIYNLFVTYGDTFLPDPDSYDQLYYELIRERNAFDTLFELAKRHSRTAGTYATAAGRLATSLINIRAIIGHFAPKIDAWSQLHSGAPPSPENVLTVVRENYDTLTLKLQDGLDTYAPYHEAPEAQKRLVQICRSMLHHQPTTDFNLAPIYSNHR
;
A
#
# COMPACT_ATOMS: atom_id res chain seq x y z
N MET A 1 -62.96 -36.83 26.25
CA MET A 1 -62.37 -36.69 24.90
C MET A 1 -62.44 -35.23 24.49
N ARG A 2 -61.37 -34.46 24.76
CA ARG A 2 -61.11 -33.15 24.15
C ARG A 2 -59.77 -33.28 23.44
N ARG A 3 -59.70 -32.82 22.19
CA ARG A 3 -58.49 -32.80 21.37
C ARG A 3 -57.44 -31.87 22.00
N PRO A 4 -56.13 -32.15 21.89
CA PRO A 4 -55.10 -31.19 22.25
C PRO A 4 -54.89 -30.16 21.13
N ASP A 5 -54.68 -28.91 21.53
CA ASP A 5 -54.25 -27.79 20.68
C ASP A 5 -52.82 -28.01 20.16
N PRO A 6 -52.52 -27.67 18.89
CA PRO A 6 -51.17 -27.71 18.34
C PRO A 6 -50.52 -26.33 18.50
N HIS A 7 -50.18 -25.94 19.72
CA HIS A 7 -49.22 -24.86 19.95
C HIS A 7 -47.87 -25.50 20.28
N GLY A 8 -47.18 -25.94 19.24
CA GLY A 8 -45.73 -26.11 19.29
C GLY A 8 -45.11 -24.72 19.29
N GLU A 9 -44.38 -24.42 20.35
CA GLU A 9 -43.49 -23.27 20.43
C GLU A 9 -42.41 -23.42 19.36
N ASP A 10 -42.62 -22.79 18.20
CA ASP A 10 -41.55 -22.49 17.26
C ASP A 10 -40.67 -21.44 17.93
N GLY A 11 -39.68 -21.91 18.71
CA GLY A 11 -38.56 -21.08 19.12
C GLY A 11 -37.82 -20.64 17.86
N GLU A 12 -38.08 -19.41 17.42
CA GLU A 12 -37.21 -18.67 16.50
C GLU A 12 -35.81 -18.66 17.14
N ALA A 13 -34.97 -19.61 16.73
CA ALA A 13 -33.54 -19.50 16.94
C ALA A 13 -33.10 -18.26 16.18
N SER A 14 -32.90 -17.16 16.90
CA SER A 14 -32.18 -16.00 16.39
C SER A 14 -30.85 -16.51 15.88
N ILE A 15 -30.70 -16.58 14.57
CA ILE A 15 -29.40 -16.75 13.93
C ILE A 15 -28.66 -15.44 14.26
N ASP A 16 -27.95 -15.43 15.38
CA ASP A 16 -26.92 -14.45 15.70
C ASP A 16 -25.84 -14.64 14.65
N THR A 17 -26.10 -14.11 13.45
CA THR A 17 -25.09 -13.94 12.43
C THR A 17 -24.13 -12.94 13.05
N PRO A 18 -22.89 -13.32 13.38
CA PRO A 18 -21.96 -12.40 14.00
C PRO A 18 -21.87 -11.18 13.09
N ALA A 19 -22.07 -9.98 13.64
CA ALA A 19 -22.14 -8.75 12.86
C ALA A 19 -20.89 -8.64 11.98
N THR A 20 -21.05 -8.92 10.69
CA THR A 20 -19.91 -8.99 9.78
C THR A 20 -19.36 -7.58 9.59
N ASN A 21 -18.09 -7.37 9.89
CA ASN A 21 -17.46 -6.08 9.65
C ASN A 21 -17.27 -5.89 8.13
N LEU A 22 -18.02 -4.95 7.55
CA LEU A 22 -18.01 -4.71 6.11
C LEU A 22 -16.62 -4.37 5.55
N VAL A 23 -15.80 -3.64 6.30
CA VAL A 23 -14.44 -3.29 5.86
C VAL A 23 -13.52 -4.51 5.90
N GLY A 24 -13.62 -5.34 6.94
CA GLY A 24 -12.92 -6.63 6.99
C GLY A 24 -13.31 -7.57 5.84
N THR A 25 -14.60 -7.59 5.48
CA THR A 25 -15.09 -8.32 4.30
C THR A 25 -14.54 -7.73 3.00
N LEU A 26 -14.53 -6.39 2.87
CA LEU A 26 -13.97 -5.72 1.69
C LEU A 26 -12.47 -6.01 1.54
N LEU A 27 -11.70 -6.02 2.63
CA LEU A 27 -10.27 -6.35 2.59
C LEU A 27 -10.04 -7.80 2.17
N THR A 28 -10.81 -8.72 2.74
CA THR A 28 -10.79 -10.14 2.34
C THR A 28 -11.12 -10.27 0.85
N PHE A 29 -12.17 -9.59 0.39
CA PHE A 29 -12.59 -9.59 -1.01
C PHE A 29 -11.52 -9.00 -1.93
N ILE A 30 -10.95 -7.83 -1.60
CA ILE A 30 -9.86 -7.21 -2.38
C ILE A 30 -8.71 -8.21 -2.51
N SER A 31 -8.28 -8.83 -1.40
CA SER A 31 -7.18 -9.81 -1.41
C SER A 31 -7.49 -11.06 -2.26
N PHE A 32 -8.75 -11.49 -2.29
CA PHE A 32 -9.17 -12.61 -3.12
C PHE A 32 -9.13 -12.26 -4.61
N MET A 33 -9.66 -11.09 -4.97
CA MET A 33 -9.74 -10.64 -6.37
C MET A 33 -8.37 -10.39 -7.01
N ILE A 34 -7.32 -10.21 -6.19
CA ILE A 34 -5.95 -9.96 -6.63
C ILE A 34 -5.09 -11.23 -6.67
N GLN A 35 -5.66 -12.40 -6.38
CA GLN A 35 -5.01 -13.64 -6.76
C GLN A 35 -5.00 -13.74 -8.28
N ASP A 36 -3.87 -14.14 -8.87
CA ASP A 36 -3.53 -14.14 -10.31
C ASP A 36 -4.36 -15.15 -11.15
N THR A 37 -5.60 -15.40 -10.73
CA THR A 37 -6.58 -16.33 -11.28
C THR A 37 -7.89 -15.64 -11.69
N ALA A 38 -8.09 -14.37 -11.33
CA ALA A 38 -9.29 -13.60 -11.68
C ALA A 38 -9.23 -13.09 -13.14
N PRO A 39 -10.27 -13.33 -13.97
CA PRO A 39 -10.41 -12.73 -15.30
C PRO A 39 -10.21 -11.21 -15.31
N GLU A 40 -9.79 -10.61 -16.44
CA GLU A 40 -9.62 -9.15 -16.54
C GLU A 40 -10.90 -8.38 -16.15
N GLU A 41 -12.08 -8.94 -16.45
CA GLU A 41 -13.38 -8.37 -16.08
C GLU A 41 -13.56 -8.20 -14.57
N GLN A 42 -12.94 -9.09 -13.79
CA GLN A 42 -13.01 -9.11 -12.33
C GLN A 42 -12.11 -8.06 -11.66
N HIS A 43 -11.14 -7.48 -12.37
CA HIS A 43 -10.29 -6.42 -11.84
C HIS A 43 -11.07 -5.13 -11.55
N HIS A 44 -12.18 -4.88 -12.26
CA HIS A 44 -13.03 -3.72 -12.00
C HIS A 44 -13.70 -3.78 -10.62
N TYR A 45 -14.00 -4.98 -10.11
CA TYR A 45 -14.54 -5.13 -8.76
C TYR A 45 -13.49 -4.82 -7.69
N ALA A 46 -12.25 -5.25 -7.90
CA ALA A 46 -11.14 -4.90 -7.01
C ALA A 46 -10.89 -3.38 -7.01
N GLN A 47 -10.91 -2.74 -8.19
CA GLN A 47 -10.80 -1.29 -8.31
C GLN A 47 -11.93 -0.55 -7.57
N LEU A 48 -13.19 -1.00 -7.72
CA LEU A 48 -14.32 -0.43 -7.00
C LEU A 48 -14.16 -0.58 -5.48
N ALA A 49 -13.77 -1.77 -5.02
CA ALA A 49 -13.55 -2.02 -3.61
C ALA A 49 -12.41 -1.15 -3.04
N LEU A 50 -11.31 -0.99 -3.78
CA LEU A 50 -10.22 -0.08 -3.42
C LEU A 50 -10.67 1.39 -3.40
N GLN A 51 -11.54 1.80 -4.33
CA GLN A 51 -12.11 3.14 -4.34
C GLN A 51 -12.97 3.39 -3.10
N ILE A 52 -13.79 2.42 -2.68
CA ILE A 52 -14.59 2.50 -1.45
C ILE A 52 -13.67 2.65 -0.23
N VAL A 53 -12.62 1.83 -0.13
CA VAL A 53 -11.63 1.94 0.96
C VAL A 53 -10.95 3.31 0.93
N THR A 54 -10.54 3.79 -0.24
CA THR A 54 -9.92 5.12 -0.40
C THR A 54 -10.83 6.24 0.13
N ILE A 55 -12.11 6.25 -0.26
CA ILE A 55 -13.10 7.23 0.21
C ILE A 55 -13.32 7.12 1.72
N SER A 56 -13.33 5.90 2.26
CA SER A 56 -13.47 5.69 3.70
C SER A 56 -12.28 6.26 4.49
N CYS A 57 -11.06 6.16 3.94
CA CYS A 57 -9.85 6.73 4.53
C CYS A 57 -9.81 8.27 4.50
N GLU A 58 -10.76 8.95 3.83
CA GLU A 58 -10.91 10.42 3.92
C GLU A 58 -11.77 10.84 5.12
N ARG A 59 -12.49 9.90 5.73
CA ARG A 59 -13.44 10.19 6.81
C ARG A 59 -12.80 9.99 8.17
N ASP A 60 -12.79 11.05 8.98
CA ASP A 60 -12.18 11.03 10.32
C ASP A 60 -12.75 9.93 11.24
N ASN A 61 -14.07 9.69 11.21
CA ASN A 61 -14.71 8.63 12.00
C ASN A 61 -14.27 7.23 11.55
N CYS A 62 -14.12 6.99 10.24
CA CYS A 62 -13.60 5.73 9.72
C CYS A 62 -12.15 5.53 10.14
N ASN A 63 -11.30 6.57 10.02
CA ASN A 63 -9.92 6.48 10.46
C ASN A 63 -9.78 6.22 11.96
N ARG A 64 -10.58 6.88 12.81
CA ARG A 64 -10.62 6.58 14.26
C ARG A 64 -10.98 5.12 14.52
N PHE A 65 -11.96 4.59 13.81
CA PHE A 65 -12.33 3.18 13.90
C PHE A 65 -11.19 2.26 13.41
N TYR A 66 -10.53 2.61 12.30
CA TYR A 66 -9.42 1.81 11.76
C TYR A 66 -8.21 1.74 12.68
N HIS A 67 -7.97 2.79 13.46
CA HIS A 67 -6.83 2.89 14.37
C HIS A 67 -7.18 2.55 15.82
N ASP A 68 -8.42 2.17 16.12
CA ASP A 68 -8.82 1.79 17.48
C ASP A 68 -8.23 0.40 17.84
N PRO A 69 -7.36 0.29 18.85
CA PRO A 69 -6.76 -0.98 19.25
C PRO A 69 -7.76 -1.97 19.86
N ASN A 70 -8.95 -1.51 20.25
CA ASN A 70 -9.99 -2.35 20.86
C ASN A 70 -10.89 -3.01 19.80
N VAL A 71 -10.89 -2.51 18.57
CA VAL A 71 -11.65 -3.08 17.47
C VAL A 71 -10.88 -4.28 16.92
N LYS A 72 -11.38 -5.48 17.22
CA LYS A 72 -10.85 -6.74 16.68
C LYS A 72 -11.76 -7.27 15.60
N VAL A 73 -11.26 -7.32 14.37
CA VAL A 73 -11.97 -7.84 13.21
C VAL A 73 -11.11 -8.92 12.58
N PRO A 74 -11.57 -10.18 12.51
CA PRO A 74 -10.84 -11.20 11.78
C PRO A 74 -10.85 -10.86 10.28
N VAL A 75 -9.67 -10.76 9.69
CA VAL A 75 -9.50 -10.54 8.24
C VAL A 75 -8.65 -11.68 7.69
N PHE A 76 -9.15 -12.31 6.63
CA PHE A 76 -8.42 -13.35 5.91
C PHE A 76 -7.83 -12.73 4.65
N MET A 77 -6.51 -12.80 4.52
CA MET A 77 -5.82 -12.32 3.34
C MET A 77 -5.47 -13.50 2.43
N PHE A 78 -5.95 -13.42 1.21
CA PHE A 78 -5.57 -14.29 0.12
C PHE A 78 -4.25 -13.78 -0.46
N GLN A 79 -3.18 -14.53 -0.25
CA GLN A 79 -1.84 -14.19 -0.72
C GLN A 79 -1.58 -14.82 -2.09
N SER A 80 -1.03 -14.03 -3.00
CA SER A 80 -0.72 -14.47 -4.36
C SER A 80 0.52 -15.36 -4.38
N GLY A 81 0.51 -16.32 -5.32
CA GLY A 81 1.66 -17.16 -5.59
C GLY A 81 2.82 -16.33 -6.11
N MET A 82 3.98 -16.44 -5.47
CA MET A 82 5.25 -15.85 -5.91
C MET A 82 6.27 -16.96 -6.16
N ARG A 83 7.40 -16.65 -6.81
CA ARG A 83 8.46 -17.63 -7.11
C ARG A 83 8.95 -18.43 -5.89
N HIS A 84 8.83 -17.88 -4.69
CA HIS A 84 9.28 -18.47 -3.43
C HIS A 84 8.15 -18.72 -2.43
N ARG A 85 6.89 -18.48 -2.80
CA ARG A 85 5.72 -18.60 -1.91
C ARG A 85 4.52 -19.15 -2.68
N THR A 86 3.96 -20.27 -2.24
CA THR A 86 2.72 -20.79 -2.82
C THR A 86 1.54 -19.89 -2.44
N ALA A 87 0.53 -19.79 -3.30
CA ALA A 87 -0.71 -19.09 -2.96
C ALA A 87 -1.35 -19.73 -1.72
N GLN A 88 -1.80 -18.91 -0.78
CA GLN A 88 -2.34 -19.36 0.50
C GLN A 88 -3.34 -18.35 1.06
N VAL A 89 -4.19 -18.80 1.98
CA VAL A 89 -5.08 -17.93 2.74
C VAL A 89 -4.56 -17.87 4.17
N VAL A 90 -4.29 -16.66 4.64
CA VAL A 90 -3.76 -16.43 5.99
C VAL A 90 -4.73 -15.54 6.76
N GLN A 91 -4.99 -15.89 8.02
CA GLN A 91 -5.63 -14.94 8.93
C GLN A 91 -4.59 -13.89 9.34
N LEU A 92 -4.92 -12.62 9.18
CA LEU A 92 -4.05 -11.53 9.59
C LEU A 92 -3.99 -11.43 11.12
N ASP A 93 -2.84 -10.98 11.62
CA ASP A 93 -2.61 -10.80 13.05
C ASP A 93 -3.65 -9.84 13.66
N ASP A 94 -4.09 -10.15 14.89
CA ASP A 94 -4.96 -9.26 15.65
C ASP A 94 -4.33 -7.85 15.81
N GLY A 95 -5.17 -6.83 15.75
CA GLY A 95 -4.77 -5.45 15.98
C GLY A 95 -5.70 -4.46 15.31
N ALA A 96 -5.31 -3.18 15.36
CA ALA A 96 -6.00 -2.12 14.66
C ALA A 96 -6.15 -2.46 13.17
N MET A 97 -7.33 -2.25 12.62
CA MET A 97 -7.67 -2.56 11.23
C MET A 97 -6.76 -1.85 10.22
N ALA A 98 -6.22 -0.67 10.56
CA ALA A 98 -5.21 0.02 9.76
C ALA A 98 -4.01 -0.87 9.42
N LYS A 99 -3.56 -1.73 10.35
CA LYS A 99 -2.49 -2.71 10.09
C LYS A 99 -2.87 -3.68 8.97
N MET A 100 -4.10 -4.20 9.04
CA MET A 100 -4.63 -5.14 8.04
C MET A 100 -4.80 -4.46 6.67
N ILE A 101 -5.21 -3.18 6.65
CA ILE A 101 -5.28 -2.39 5.42
C ILE A 101 -3.87 -2.24 4.82
N PHE A 102 -2.84 -1.95 5.63
CA PHE A 102 -1.46 -1.91 5.15
C PHE A 102 -0.97 -3.27 4.65
N ASP A 103 -1.27 -4.38 5.33
CA ASP A 103 -0.88 -5.72 4.89
C ASP A 103 -1.46 -6.05 3.51
N VAL A 104 -2.76 -5.77 3.29
CA VAL A 104 -3.40 -5.95 1.98
C VAL A 104 -2.82 -5.01 0.92
N ALA A 105 -2.53 -3.76 1.29
CA ALA A 105 -1.89 -2.81 0.38
C ALA A 105 -0.48 -3.25 -0.03
N ILE A 106 0.31 -3.80 0.90
CA ILE A 106 1.64 -4.37 0.61
C ILE A 106 1.52 -5.54 -0.35
N GLU A 107 0.59 -6.46 -0.10
CA GLU A 107 0.36 -7.62 -0.99
C GLU A 107 0.00 -7.15 -2.41
N LEU A 108 -0.89 -6.15 -2.54
CA LEU A 108 -1.26 -5.52 -3.82
C LEU A 108 -0.08 -4.90 -4.58
N LEU A 109 0.78 -4.17 -3.87
CA LEU A 109 1.98 -3.58 -4.47
C LEU A 109 2.96 -4.65 -4.98
N MET A 110 2.88 -5.87 -4.43
CA MET A 110 3.80 -6.96 -4.72
C MET A 110 3.27 -7.99 -5.73
N SER A 111 1.95 -8.21 -5.80
CA SER A 111 1.34 -9.32 -6.54
C SER A 111 1.18 -9.11 -8.05
N HIS A 112 1.26 -7.87 -8.56
CA HIS A 112 0.91 -7.56 -9.97
C HIS A 112 1.92 -6.66 -10.71
N MET A 113 3.19 -6.74 -10.35
CA MET A 113 4.26 -6.08 -11.09
C MET A 113 4.57 -6.81 -12.41
N LYS A 114 3.67 -6.65 -13.40
CA LYS A 114 3.80 -7.14 -14.79
C LYS A 114 3.76 -5.99 -15.78
N LYS A 115 4.25 -6.21 -17.01
CA LYS A 115 4.36 -5.14 -18.03
C LYS A 115 3.00 -4.54 -18.43
N SER A 116 1.92 -5.29 -18.31
CA SER A 116 0.53 -4.81 -18.36
C SER A 116 0.09 -4.33 -16.96
N LEU A 117 0.76 -3.30 -16.45
CA LEU A 117 0.56 -2.80 -15.10
C LEU A 117 -0.81 -2.13 -14.99
N ASN A 118 -1.62 -2.51 -13.99
CA ASN A 118 -2.86 -1.80 -13.67
C ASN A 118 -2.54 -0.53 -12.87
N VAL A 119 -2.09 0.53 -13.55
CA VAL A 119 -1.64 1.78 -12.91
C VAL A 119 -2.70 2.39 -12.00
N GLU A 120 -3.98 2.26 -12.33
CA GLU A 120 -5.07 2.74 -11.49
C GLU A 120 -5.17 2.01 -10.16
N GLN A 121 -5.07 0.68 -10.16
CA GLN A 121 -5.09 -0.13 -8.95
C GLN A 121 -3.90 0.19 -8.03
N PHE A 122 -2.70 0.34 -8.60
CA PHE A 122 -1.52 0.76 -7.84
C PHE A 122 -1.68 2.18 -7.29
N GLY A 123 -2.22 3.11 -8.10
CA GLY A 123 -2.50 4.48 -7.68
C GLY A 123 -3.52 4.55 -6.52
N LEU A 124 -4.61 3.78 -6.58
CA LEU A 124 -5.56 3.69 -5.46
C LEU A 124 -4.91 3.11 -4.20
N THR A 125 -4.08 2.08 -4.36
CA THR A 125 -3.36 1.45 -3.24
C THR A 125 -2.42 2.45 -2.55
N LEU A 126 -1.63 3.19 -3.31
CA LEU A 126 -0.74 4.24 -2.79
C LEU A 126 -1.53 5.37 -2.13
N GLN A 127 -2.69 5.72 -2.68
CA GLN A 127 -3.59 6.72 -2.12
C GLN A 127 -4.19 6.31 -0.76
N ILE A 128 -4.50 5.03 -0.56
CA ILE A 128 -4.94 4.49 0.73
C ILE A 128 -3.80 4.61 1.75
N ILE A 129 -2.60 4.13 1.40
CA ILE A 129 -1.41 4.21 2.26
C ILE A 129 -1.16 5.67 2.68
N HIS A 130 -1.15 6.59 1.71
CA HIS A 130 -0.90 8.00 1.96
C HIS A 130 -1.93 8.63 2.91
N ARG A 131 -3.22 8.36 2.71
CA ARG A 131 -4.30 8.88 3.58
C ARG A 131 -4.21 8.35 5.01
N LEU A 132 -3.92 7.06 5.19
CA LEU A 132 -3.71 6.48 6.51
C LEU A 132 -2.55 7.16 7.24
N LEU A 133 -1.40 7.31 6.57
CA LEU A 133 -0.24 8.01 7.14
C LEU A 133 -0.52 9.48 7.45
N CYS A 134 -1.31 10.17 6.62
CA CYS A 134 -1.75 11.54 6.92
C CYS A 134 -2.59 11.61 8.20
N PHE A 135 -3.49 10.64 8.41
CA PHE A 135 -4.26 10.54 9.64
C PHE A 135 -3.37 10.22 10.84
N GLU A 136 -2.45 9.27 10.72
CA GLU A 136 -1.49 8.93 11.78
C GLU A 136 -0.65 10.14 12.20
N LYS A 137 -0.13 10.91 11.24
CA LYS A 137 0.56 12.18 11.49
C LYS A 137 -0.35 13.15 12.25
N HIS A 138 -1.55 13.41 11.72
CA HIS A 138 -2.45 14.42 12.28
C HIS A 138 -2.89 14.07 13.70
N SER A 139 -3.24 12.81 13.93
CA SER A 139 -3.74 12.28 15.20
C SER A 139 -2.62 11.79 16.14
N ARG A 140 -1.36 11.85 15.69
CA ARG A 140 -0.17 11.31 16.39
C ARG A 140 -0.35 9.86 16.84
N VAL A 141 -1.01 9.06 16.00
CA VAL A 141 -1.17 7.63 16.26
C VAL A 141 0.11 6.92 15.83
N ARG A 142 0.64 6.06 16.70
CA ARG A 142 1.83 5.26 16.43
C ARG A 142 1.45 3.79 16.35
N LEU A 143 1.34 3.26 15.14
CA LEU A 143 1.04 1.85 14.96
C LEU A 143 2.29 0.99 15.22
N ASN A 144 2.12 -0.06 16.03
CA ASN A 144 3.08 -1.15 16.09
C ASN A 144 2.91 -2.03 14.84
N PHE A 145 3.55 -1.59 13.75
CA PHE A 145 3.48 -2.18 12.43
C PHE A 145 4.90 -2.45 11.88
N LYS A 146 5.03 -3.44 11.00
CA LYS A 146 6.31 -3.83 10.39
C LYS A 146 6.63 -2.88 9.22
N TRP A 147 6.91 -1.61 9.51
CA TRP A 147 7.08 -0.55 8.51
C TRP A 147 8.11 -0.86 7.42
N GLN A 148 9.16 -1.62 7.74
CA GLN A 148 10.13 -2.10 6.75
C GLN A 148 9.49 -2.87 5.61
N GLN A 149 8.41 -3.63 5.85
CA GLN A 149 7.71 -4.36 4.78
C GLN A 149 7.06 -3.40 3.78
N LEU A 150 6.47 -2.31 4.27
CA LEU A 150 5.91 -1.26 3.42
C LEU A 150 7.00 -0.58 2.60
N TRP A 151 8.10 -0.15 3.23
CA TRP A 151 9.20 0.49 2.52
C TRP A 151 9.81 -0.45 1.47
N ASN A 152 9.97 -1.74 1.78
CA ASN A 152 10.48 -2.71 0.82
C ASN A 152 9.53 -2.90 -0.38
N ALA A 153 8.21 -2.89 -0.17
CA ALA A 153 7.23 -2.97 -1.24
C ALA A 153 7.21 -1.71 -2.12
N LEU A 154 7.29 -0.53 -1.52
CA LEU A 154 7.42 0.74 -2.23
C LEU A 154 8.71 0.77 -3.08
N ALA A 155 9.84 0.36 -2.51
CA ALA A 155 11.11 0.26 -3.25
C ALA A 155 11.03 -0.78 -4.38
N ALA A 156 10.36 -1.91 -4.16
CA ALA A 156 10.15 -2.93 -5.19
C ALA A 156 9.37 -2.39 -6.40
N LEU A 157 8.31 -1.61 -6.15
CA LEU A 157 7.57 -0.93 -7.20
C LEU A 157 8.45 0.07 -7.98
N LEU A 158 9.26 0.88 -7.29
CA LEU A 158 10.19 1.79 -7.98
C LEU A 158 11.22 1.04 -8.83
N ARG A 159 11.79 -0.07 -8.32
CA ARG A 159 12.70 -0.92 -9.09
C ARG A 159 12.03 -1.49 -10.34
N PHE A 160 10.79 -1.96 -10.21
CA PHE A 160 10.02 -2.46 -11.33
C PHE A 160 9.77 -1.38 -12.39
N ILE A 161 9.34 -0.18 -11.95
CA ILE A 161 9.13 0.97 -12.84
C ILE A 161 10.41 1.30 -13.61
N VAL A 162 11.55 1.42 -12.91
CA VAL A 162 12.84 1.73 -13.54
C VAL A 162 13.26 0.65 -14.53
N ALA A 163 13.09 -0.63 -14.19
CA ALA A 163 13.48 -1.75 -15.05
C ALA A 163 12.62 -1.87 -16.33
N HIS A 164 11.42 -1.30 -16.33
CA HIS A 164 10.45 -1.44 -17.44
C HIS A 164 9.93 -0.11 -17.98
N ALA A 165 10.60 1.01 -17.66
CA ALA A 165 10.17 2.36 -17.99
C ALA A 165 9.81 2.54 -19.46
N SER A 166 10.66 2.05 -20.38
CA SER A 166 10.42 2.18 -21.83
C SER A 166 9.11 1.54 -22.29
N THR A 167 8.70 0.40 -21.71
CA THR A 167 7.43 -0.26 -22.05
C THR A 167 6.24 0.40 -21.36
N LEU A 168 6.42 0.84 -20.10
CA LEU A 168 5.33 1.42 -19.31
C LEU A 168 4.93 2.82 -19.81
N GLU A 169 5.90 3.63 -20.24
CA GLU A 169 5.68 4.98 -20.76
C GLU A 169 4.90 5.02 -22.07
N GLU A 170 4.88 3.94 -22.84
CA GLU A 170 4.04 3.85 -24.05
C GLU A 170 2.55 3.80 -23.70
N GLN A 171 2.21 3.39 -22.48
CA GLN A 171 0.84 3.07 -22.08
C GLN A 171 0.28 4.03 -21.03
N PHE A 172 1.11 4.50 -20.09
CA PHE A 172 0.63 5.23 -18.91
C PHE A 172 1.61 6.31 -18.42
N ASP A 173 1.12 7.23 -17.60
CA ASP A 173 1.96 8.17 -16.84
C ASP A 173 2.62 7.47 -15.64
N VAL A 174 3.70 6.73 -15.93
CA VAL A 174 4.47 6.01 -14.90
C VAL A 174 5.20 6.97 -13.95
N TYR A 175 5.42 8.22 -14.37
CA TYR A 175 6.12 9.24 -13.59
C TYR A 175 5.27 9.74 -12.43
N ASP A 176 3.97 9.95 -12.63
CA ASP A 176 3.08 10.31 -11.53
C ASP A 176 2.94 9.15 -10.53
N LEU A 177 2.86 7.90 -11.00
CA LEU A 177 2.83 6.73 -10.11
C LEU A 177 4.09 6.65 -9.23
N ALA A 178 5.27 6.77 -9.84
CA ALA A 178 6.53 6.81 -9.10
C ALA A 178 6.59 8.01 -8.14
N ARG A 179 6.01 9.16 -8.52
CA ARG A 179 5.94 10.35 -7.67
C ARG A 179 5.10 10.09 -6.42
N GLN A 180 3.97 9.40 -6.53
CA GLN A 180 3.14 9.03 -5.37
C GLN A 180 3.93 8.20 -4.36
N VAL A 181 4.74 7.24 -4.82
CA VAL A 181 5.65 6.47 -3.95
C VAL A 181 6.68 7.38 -3.25
N VAL A 182 7.33 8.28 -4.00
CA VAL A 182 8.32 9.20 -3.46
C VAL A 182 7.71 10.19 -2.46
N VAL A 183 6.47 10.62 -2.66
CA VAL A 183 5.72 11.45 -1.70
C VAL A 183 5.51 10.70 -0.38
N ILE A 184 5.17 9.41 -0.42
CA ILE A 184 5.04 8.59 0.80
C ILE A 184 6.37 8.52 1.54
N TYR A 185 7.49 8.25 0.85
CA TYR A 185 8.81 8.29 1.49
C TYR A 185 9.13 9.66 2.10
N ASN A 186 8.85 10.76 1.40
CA ASN A 186 9.08 12.10 1.93
C ASN A 186 8.18 12.40 3.13
N LEU A 187 6.97 11.84 3.20
CA LEU A 187 6.11 11.95 4.38
C LEU A 187 6.76 11.28 5.61
N PHE A 188 7.32 10.07 5.44
CA PHE A 188 8.13 9.43 6.48
C PHE A 188 9.37 10.25 6.84
N VAL A 189 10.13 10.74 5.86
CA VAL A 189 11.35 11.54 6.09
C VAL A 189 11.06 12.87 6.79
N THR A 190 9.88 13.46 6.57
CA THR A 190 9.58 14.80 7.11
C THR A 190 8.84 14.73 8.44
N TYR A 191 7.99 13.72 8.63
CA TYR A 191 7.08 13.63 9.77
C TYR A 191 7.11 12.28 10.49
N GLY A 192 8.04 11.39 10.14
CA GLY A 192 8.10 10.03 10.69
C GLY A 192 8.25 10.02 12.22
N ASP A 193 8.90 11.02 12.80
CA ASP A 193 8.99 11.22 14.25
C ASP A 193 7.61 11.39 14.93
N THR A 194 6.58 11.81 14.19
CA THR A 194 5.23 12.00 14.72
C THR A 194 4.43 10.69 14.83
N PHE A 195 4.67 9.71 13.96
CA PHE A 195 3.82 8.51 13.84
C PHE A 195 4.57 7.17 13.81
N LEU A 196 5.89 7.14 13.60
CA LEU A 196 6.66 5.91 13.80
C LEU A 196 6.70 5.54 15.29
N PRO A 197 6.77 4.23 15.60
CA PRO A 197 6.68 3.75 16.97
C PRO A 197 7.85 4.28 17.83
N ASP A 198 9.06 4.29 17.27
CA ASP A 198 10.31 4.59 17.97
C ASP A 198 11.37 5.21 17.04
N PRO A 199 12.43 5.82 17.61
CA PRO A 199 13.56 6.36 16.84
C PRO A 199 14.31 5.29 16.03
N ASP A 200 14.41 4.06 16.51
CA ASP A 200 15.08 2.98 15.78
C ASP A 200 14.40 2.73 14.43
N SER A 201 13.06 2.77 14.37
CA SER A 201 12.31 2.68 13.12
C SER A 201 12.67 3.81 12.15
N TYR A 202 12.95 5.01 12.67
CA TYR A 202 13.38 6.15 11.86
C TYR A 202 14.81 5.95 11.33
N ASP A 203 15.73 5.41 12.12
CA ASP A 203 17.06 5.03 11.66
C ASP A 203 16.99 3.96 10.57
N GLN A 204 16.10 2.97 10.73
CA GLN A 204 15.86 1.91 9.75
C GLN A 204 15.31 2.47 8.43
N LEU A 205 14.44 3.48 8.46
CA LEU A 205 13.99 4.17 7.24
C LEU A 205 15.19 4.74 6.46
N TYR A 206 16.10 5.42 7.15
CA TYR A 206 17.28 6.03 6.53
C TYR A 206 18.24 4.97 5.99
N TYR A 207 18.45 3.89 6.73
CA TYR A 207 19.17 2.72 6.26
C TYR A 207 18.57 2.18 4.95
N GLU A 208 17.24 2.02 4.88
CA GLU A 208 16.54 1.53 3.69
C GLU A 208 16.69 2.46 2.49
N LEU A 209 16.58 3.79 2.68
CA LEU A 209 16.82 4.77 1.61
C LEU A 209 18.23 4.68 1.02
N ILE A 210 19.24 4.47 1.88
CA ILE A 210 20.64 4.32 1.46
C ILE A 210 20.88 2.98 0.76
N ARG A 211 20.25 1.90 1.26
CA ARG A 211 20.32 0.57 0.66
C ARG A 211 19.77 0.58 -0.76
N GLU A 212 18.69 1.32 -0.99
CA GLU A 212 17.99 1.43 -2.27
C GLU A 212 18.52 2.56 -3.17
N ARG A 213 19.69 3.15 -2.87
CA ARG A 213 20.25 4.31 -3.60
C ARG A 213 20.25 4.17 -5.12
N ASN A 214 20.60 2.99 -5.63
CA ASN A 214 20.70 2.75 -7.07
C ASN A 214 19.33 2.90 -7.78
N ALA A 215 18.25 2.48 -7.11
CA ALA A 215 16.90 2.62 -7.65
C ALA A 215 16.51 4.10 -7.71
N PHE A 216 16.77 4.86 -6.64
CA PHE A 216 16.47 6.30 -6.59
C PHE A 216 17.31 7.13 -7.55
N ASP A 217 18.61 6.84 -7.69
CA ASP A 217 19.49 7.53 -8.63
C ASP A 217 19.07 7.28 -10.08
N THR A 218 18.77 6.03 -10.42
CA THR A 218 18.31 5.68 -11.78
C THR A 218 16.94 6.32 -12.07
N LEU A 219 16.03 6.32 -11.10
CA LEU A 219 14.72 6.97 -11.22
C LEU A 219 14.87 8.48 -11.42
N PHE A 220 15.79 9.13 -10.71
CA PHE A 220 16.06 10.56 -10.86
C PHE A 220 16.61 10.89 -12.24
N GLU A 221 17.58 10.11 -12.74
CA GLU A 221 18.14 10.34 -14.08
C GLU A 221 17.11 10.09 -15.18
N LEU A 222 16.25 9.08 -15.03
CA LEU A 222 15.10 8.85 -15.90
C LEU A 222 14.17 10.07 -15.90
N ALA A 223 13.70 10.50 -14.73
CA ALA A 223 12.79 11.64 -14.59
C ALA A 223 13.39 12.94 -15.16
N LYS A 224 14.66 13.21 -14.85
CA LYS A 224 15.37 14.40 -15.31
C LYS A 224 15.55 14.40 -16.83
N ARG A 225 15.91 13.26 -17.42
CA ARG A 225 16.04 13.12 -18.88
C ARG A 225 14.70 13.41 -19.56
N HIS A 226 13.61 12.81 -19.09
CA HIS A 226 12.29 12.97 -19.70
C HIS A 226 11.64 14.33 -19.43
N SER A 227 12.00 15.01 -18.34
CA SER A 227 11.55 16.38 -18.10
C SER A 227 12.08 17.39 -19.13
N ARG A 228 13.17 17.04 -19.84
CA ARG A 228 13.83 17.89 -20.85
C ARG A 228 13.38 17.57 -22.27
N THR A 229 12.75 16.42 -22.49
CA THR A 229 12.17 16.07 -23.79
C THR A 229 10.77 16.67 -23.88
N ALA A 230 10.35 17.13 -25.06
CA ALA A 230 9.00 17.64 -25.30
C ALA A 230 7.97 16.49 -25.40
N GLY A 231 7.99 15.55 -24.43
CA GLY A 231 7.13 14.37 -24.39
C GLY A 231 5.85 14.59 -23.56
N THR A 232 4.86 13.73 -23.79
CA THR A 232 3.53 13.78 -23.12
C THR A 232 3.64 13.90 -21.59
N TYR A 233 4.60 13.20 -20.98
CA TYR A 233 4.78 13.14 -19.52
C TYR A 233 5.91 14.02 -18.98
N ALA A 234 6.45 14.95 -19.77
CA ALA A 234 7.59 15.79 -19.36
C ALA A 234 7.33 16.57 -18.06
N THR A 235 6.10 17.08 -17.88
CA THR A 235 5.69 17.79 -16.66
C THR A 235 5.64 16.86 -15.44
N ALA A 236 5.07 15.66 -15.59
CA ALA A 236 5.01 14.66 -14.52
C ALA A 236 6.43 14.20 -14.11
N ALA A 237 7.31 13.96 -15.10
CA ALA A 237 8.71 13.66 -14.88
C ALA A 237 9.46 14.78 -14.14
N GLY A 238 9.20 16.04 -14.47
CA GLY A 238 9.77 17.19 -13.74
C GLY A 238 9.32 17.27 -12.28
N ARG A 239 8.04 16.98 -12.00
CA ARG A 239 7.51 16.91 -10.62
C ARG A 239 8.12 15.76 -9.83
N LEU A 240 8.31 14.60 -10.45
CA LEU A 240 9.01 13.46 -9.85
C LEU A 240 10.47 13.83 -9.50
N ALA A 241 11.21 14.41 -10.45
CA ALA A 241 12.59 14.84 -10.22
C ALA A 241 12.71 15.83 -9.06
N THR A 242 11.73 16.73 -8.91
CA THR A 242 11.66 17.68 -7.78
C THR A 242 11.37 16.97 -6.46
N SER A 243 10.46 15.98 -6.47
CA SER A 243 10.10 15.21 -5.27
C SER A 243 11.29 14.42 -4.72
N LEU A 244 12.21 13.98 -5.59
CA LEU A 244 13.41 13.21 -5.23
C LEU A 244 14.53 14.02 -4.54
N ILE A 245 14.41 15.36 -4.43
CA ILE A 245 15.49 16.22 -3.93
C ILE A 245 15.97 15.81 -2.51
N ASN A 246 15.04 15.56 -1.58
CA ASN A 246 15.41 15.19 -0.21
C ASN A 246 16.02 13.79 -0.12
N ILE A 247 15.45 12.81 -0.82
CA ILE A 247 16.00 11.45 -0.88
C ILE A 247 17.43 11.47 -1.41
N ARG A 248 17.71 12.26 -2.46
CA ARG A 248 19.06 12.43 -2.99
C ARG A 248 19.99 13.15 -2.04
N ALA A 249 19.50 14.13 -1.28
CA ALA A 249 20.29 14.81 -0.25
C ALA A 249 20.69 13.82 0.87
N ILE A 250 19.77 12.95 1.31
CA ILE A 250 20.04 11.87 2.27
C ILE A 250 21.12 10.93 1.73
N ILE A 251 20.93 10.38 0.53
CA ILE A 251 21.89 9.46 -0.10
C ILE A 251 23.26 10.13 -0.25
N GLY A 252 23.30 11.34 -0.80
CA GLY A 252 24.54 12.09 -0.99
C GLY A 252 25.25 12.50 0.30
N HIS A 253 24.53 12.57 1.42
CA HIS A 253 25.09 12.87 2.74
C HIS A 253 25.71 11.64 3.40
N PHE A 254 25.02 10.50 3.35
CA PHE A 254 25.43 9.30 4.08
C PHE A 254 26.34 8.38 3.27
N ALA A 255 26.16 8.25 1.95
CA ALA A 255 26.98 7.33 1.15
C ALA A 255 28.49 7.63 1.25
N PRO A 256 28.98 8.88 1.14
CA PRO A 256 30.40 9.17 1.32
C PRO A 256 30.92 8.88 2.73
N LYS A 257 30.08 9.02 3.75
CA LYS A 257 30.45 8.73 5.15
C LYS A 257 30.55 7.23 5.40
N ILE A 258 29.65 6.46 4.80
CA ILE A 258 29.70 5.00 4.85
C ILE A 258 30.95 4.49 4.11
N ASP A 259 31.27 5.06 2.94
CA ASP A 259 32.47 4.72 2.20
C ASP A 259 33.74 5.04 2.99
N ALA A 260 33.79 6.22 3.65
CA ALA A 260 34.89 6.60 4.53
C ALA A 260 35.03 5.67 5.74
N TRP A 261 33.91 5.31 6.36
CA TRP A 261 33.87 4.33 7.45
C TRP A 261 34.43 2.99 7.00
N SER A 262 34.04 2.49 5.83
CA SER A 262 34.54 1.23 5.26
C SER A 262 36.05 1.28 4.99
N GLN A 263 36.58 2.40 4.48
CA GLN A 263 38.02 2.56 4.26
C GLN A 263 38.84 2.48 5.55
N LEU A 264 38.30 3.00 6.67
CA LEU A 264 38.94 2.92 7.98
C LEU A 264 38.90 1.50 8.57
N HIS A 265 37.89 0.69 8.21
CA HIS A 265 37.66 -0.67 8.73
C HIS A 265 38.06 -1.75 7.71
N SER A 266 39.24 -1.60 7.11
CA SER A 266 39.86 -2.57 6.20
C SER A 266 39.13 -2.81 4.87
N GLY A 267 38.25 -1.91 4.45
CA GLY A 267 37.54 -1.98 3.15
C GLY A 267 36.45 -3.04 3.07
N ALA A 268 36.10 -3.67 4.20
CA ALA A 268 35.01 -4.64 4.23
C ALA A 268 33.65 -3.93 3.99
N PRO A 269 32.70 -4.57 3.28
CA PRO A 269 31.34 -4.07 3.20
C PRO A 269 30.74 -3.92 4.61
N PRO A 270 30.12 -2.78 4.93
CA PRO A 270 29.60 -2.54 6.27
C PRO A 270 28.39 -3.43 6.53
N SER A 271 28.29 -3.96 7.76
CA SER A 271 27.09 -4.64 8.21
C SER A 271 25.91 -3.65 8.33
N PRO A 272 24.64 -4.12 8.40
CA PRO A 272 23.51 -3.24 8.66
C PRO A 272 23.69 -2.36 9.91
N GLU A 273 24.21 -2.93 11.00
CA GLU A 273 24.45 -2.19 12.25
C GLU A 273 25.55 -1.13 12.11
N ASN A 274 26.57 -1.41 11.30
CA ASN A 274 27.64 -0.44 11.03
C ASN A 274 27.07 0.77 10.27
N VAL A 275 26.18 0.53 9.29
CA VAL A 275 25.50 1.62 8.57
C VAL A 275 24.59 2.41 9.50
N LEU A 276 23.81 1.75 10.35
CA LEU A 276 22.94 2.41 11.33
C LEU A 276 23.73 3.27 12.32
N THR A 277 24.90 2.80 12.75
CA THR A 277 25.82 3.57 13.60
C THR A 277 26.24 4.87 12.89
N VAL A 278 26.69 4.77 11.64
CA VAL A 278 27.06 5.96 10.84
C VAL A 278 25.86 6.91 10.66
N VAL A 279 24.65 6.38 10.47
CA VAL A 279 23.43 7.19 10.36
C VAL A 279 23.18 7.99 11.64
N ARG A 280 23.14 7.31 12.79
CA ARG A 280 22.88 7.92 14.11
C ARG A 280 23.89 9.02 14.46
N GLU A 281 25.16 8.83 14.12
CA GLU A 281 26.24 9.77 14.42
C GLU A 281 26.25 11.02 13.52
N ASN A 282 25.44 11.07 12.45
CA ASN A 282 25.57 12.10 11.42
C ASN A 282 24.25 12.78 11.01
N TYR A 283 23.21 12.70 11.85
CA TYR A 283 21.94 13.41 11.62
C TYR A 283 22.07 14.94 11.71
N ASP A 284 22.90 15.42 12.63
CA ASP A 284 23.10 16.83 12.95
C ASP A 284 23.59 17.69 11.76
N THR A 285 24.35 17.06 10.86
CA THR A 285 24.91 17.71 9.68
C THR A 285 24.03 17.57 8.43
N LEU A 286 22.94 16.79 8.49
CA LEU A 286 22.03 16.60 7.36
C LEU A 286 21.10 17.80 7.23
N THR A 287 21.07 18.42 6.05
CA THR A 287 20.12 19.49 5.74
C THR A 287 19.17 19.05 4.62
N LEU A 288 17.87 19.10 4.90
CA LEU A 288 16.81 18.76 3.94
C LEU A 288 16.00 20.01 3.55
N LYS A 289 15.39 19.99 2.36
CA LYS A 289 14.46 21.04 1.97
C LYS A 289 13.09 20.76 2.57
N LEU A 290 12.43 21.80 3.06
CA LEU A 290 11.02 21.70 3.39
C LEU A 290 10.22 21.46 2.11
N GLN A 291 9.39 20.43 2.11
CA GLN A 291 8.47 20.12 1.01
C GLN A 291 7.04 20.33 1.50
N ASP A 292 6.34 21.25 0.85
CA ASP A 292 4.96 21.57 1.20
C ASP A 292 3.97 20.53 0.62
N GLY A 293 2.84 20.36 1.30
CA GLY A 293 1.72 19.55 0.81
C GLY A 293 1.93 18.05 0.83
N LEU A 294 2.99 17.54 1.48
CA LEU A 294 3.24 16.10 1.61
C LEU A 294 2.12 15.35 2.33
N ASP A 295 1.41 16.01 3.22
CA ASP A 295 0.26 15.48 3.98
C ASP A 295 -1.09 15.92 3.40
N THR A 296 -1.09 16.43 2.17
CA THR A 296 -2.31 16.85 1.47
C THR A 296 -2.63 15.88 0.35
N TYR A 297 -3.90 15.52 0.24
CA TYR A 297 -4.42 14.71 -0.85
C TYR A 297 -5.67 15.38 -1.42
N ALA A 298 -5.91 15.18 -2.72
CA ALA A 298 -7.14 15.65 -3.34
C ALA A 298 -8.32 14.83 -2.79
N PRO A 299 -9.38 15.47 -2.27
CA PRO A 299 -10.60 14.76 -1.90
C PRO A 299 -11.16 13.99 -3.10
N TYR A 300 -11.78 12.86 -2.83
CA TYR A 300 -12.49 12.15 -3.89
C TYR A 300 -13.61 13.04 -4.43
N HIS A 301 -13.52 13.34 -5.73
CA HIS A 301 -14.59 13.93 -6.50
C HIS A 301 -14.97 12.94 -7.60
N GLU A 302 -16.25 12.64 -7.72
CA GLU A 302 -16.74 11.76 -8.79
C GLU A 302 -16.50 12.44 -10.14
N ALA A 303 -15.42 12.04 -10.80
CA ALA A 303 -15.11 12.51 -12.14
C ALA A 303 -16.09 11.85 -13.14
N PRO A 304 -16.48 12.53 -14.24
CA PRO A 304 -17.35 11.94 -15.26
C PRO A 304 -16.85 10.59 -15.81
N GLU A 305 -15.55 10.37 -15.87
CA GLU A 305 -14.94 9.09 -16.26
C GLU A 305 -15.05 8.01 -15.17
N ALA A 306 -15.03 8.38 -13.89
CA ALA A 306 -15.33 7.46 -12.79
C ALA A 306 -16.80 7.01 -12.85
N GLN A 307 -17.72 7.92 -13.16
CA GLN A 307 -19.14 7.62 -13.35
C GLN A 307 -19.36 6.66 -14.53
N LYS A 308 -18.70 6.88 -15.68
CA LYS A 308 -18.77 5.97 -16.83
C LYS A 308 -18.28 4.56 -16.48
N ARG A 309 -17.19 4.46 -15.70
CA ARG A 309 -16.66 3.17 -15.22
C ARG A 309 -17.59 2.49 -14.24
N LEU A 310 -18.17 3.22 -13.28
CA LEU A 310 -19.20 2.68 -12.39
C LEU A 310 -20.38 2.12 -13.19
N VAL A 311 -20.84 2.86 -14.20
CA VAL A 311 -21.90 2.38 -15.11
C VAL A 311 -21.47 1.12 -15.86
N GLN A 312 -20.23 1.02 -16.33
CA GLN A 312 -19.71 -0.17 -17.00
C GLN A 312 -19.63 -1.37 -16.05
N ILE A 313 -19.22 -1.15 -14.80
CA ILE A 313 -19.20 -2.16 -13.73
C ILE A 313 -20.61 -2.65 -13.42
N CYS A 314 -21.56 -1.74 -13.23
CA CYS A 314 -22.96 -2.12 -12.98
C CYS A 314 -23.52 -2.90 -14.18
N ARG A 315 -23.15 -2.55 -15.41
CA ARG A 315 -23.56 -3.32 -16.61
C ARG A 315 -22.94 -4.70 -16.66
N SER A 316 -21.65 -4.86 -16.35
CA SER A 316 -21.01 -6.19 -16.33
C SER A 316 -21.62 -7.10 -15.26
N MET A 317 -21.98 -6.54 -14.10
CA MET A 317 -22.74 -7.26 -13.06
C MET A 317 -24.11 -7.73 -13.55
N LEU A 318 -24.84 -6.90 -14.30
CA LEU A 318 -26.16 -7.25 -14.84
C LEU A 318 -26.09 -8.30 -15.96
N HIS A 319 -24.97 -8.35 -16.70
CA HIS A 319 -24.76 -9.32 -17.77
C HIS A 319 -24.19 -10.66 -17.28
N HIS A 320 -23.56 -10.71 -16.11
CA HIS A 320 -23.23 -11.96 -15.43
C HIS A 320 -24.49 -12.57 -14.82
N GLN A 321 -25.13 -13.52 -15.51
CA GLN A 321 -26.08 -14.43 -14.86
C GLN A 321 -25.31 -15.20 -13.78
N PRO A 322 -25.77 -15.23 -12.52
CA PRO A 322 -25.16 -16.07 -11.51
C PRO A 322 -25.33 -17.52 -11.94
N THR A 323 -24.25 -18.17 -12.37
CA THR A 323 -24.20 -19.63 -12.38
C THR A 323 -24.27 -20.06 -10.93
N THR A 324 -25.42 -20.64 -10.55
CA THR A 324 -25.76 -21.10 -9.20
C THR A 324 -24.95 -22.32 -8.74
N ASP A 325 -23.63 -22.30 -8.92
CA ASP A 325 -22.69 -23.30 -8.41
C ASP A 325 -21.47 -22.63 -7.76
N PHE A 326 -21.71 -21.70 -6.83
CA PHE A 326 -20.71 -21.33 -5.84
C PHE A 326 -20.79 -22.29 -4.65
N ASN A 327 -20.19 -23.47 -4.79
CA ASN A 327 -20.07 -24.42 -3.70
C ASN A 327 -18.94 -23.98 -2.74
N LEU A 328 -19.29 -23.23 -1.69
CA LEU A 328 -18.37 -22.81 -0.62
C LEU A 328 -18.03 -23.94 0.38
N ALA A 329 -18.54 -25.16 0.18
CA ALA A 329 -18.22 -26.32 1.02
C ALA A 329 -16.97 -27.03 0.46
N PRO A 330 -15.76 -26.55 0.78
CA PRO A 330 -15.01 -27.25 1.84
C PRO A 330 -14.06 -26.34 2.67
N ILE A 331 -14.34 -25.04 2.84
CA ILE A 331 -13.42 -24.16 3.61
C ILE A 331 -13.52 -24.40 5.13
N TYR A 332 -14.58 -25.04 5.61
CA TYR A 332 -14.82 -25.26 7.05
C TYR A 332 -14.67 -26.70 7.55
N SER A 333 -14.25 -27.67 6.72
CA SER A 333 -14.32 -29.10 7.11
C SER A 333 -13.02 -29.74 7.60
N ASN A 334 -11.91 -29.03 7.74
CA ASN A 334 -10.65 -29.63 8.22
C ASN A 334 -9.99 -28.82 9.34
N HIS A 335 -10.68 -28.66 10.48
CA HIS A 335 -10.05 -28.54 11.80
C HIS A 335 -11.02 -29.05 12.87
N ARG A 336 -10.94 -30.35 13.15
CA ARG A 336 -11.32 -30.94 14.43
C ARG A 336 -10.10 -31.65 15.01
#